data_AF-A0A6J6NG11-F1
#
_entry.id   AF-A0A6J6NG11-F1
#
_cell.length_a   1.000
_cell.length_b   1.000
_cell.length_c   1.000
_cell.angle_alpha   90.00
_cell.angle_beta   90.00
_cell.angle_gamma   90.00
#
_symmetry.space_group_name_H-M   'P 1'
#
loop_
_entity.id
_entity.type
_entity.pdbx_description
1 polymer ?
#
loop_
_entity_poly.entity_id
_entity_poly.type
_entity_poly.pdbx_seq_one_letter_code
_entity_poly.pdbx_strand_id
1 'polypeptide(L)' 'MRQIAQQMVDARPEGVFIITQSNSGLPKLVGDTFMYEGTPDEMAIYAAEMKAMGVNIVGSCCGSTPAHTQAIAAAIA' A
#
# COMPACT_ATOMS: atom_id res chain seq x y z
N MET A 1 0.65 7.77 -2.49
CA MET A 1 0.15 7.24 -1.21
C MET A 1 0.88 7.78 0.01
N ARG A 2 2.22 7.84 0.05
CA ARG A 2 2.99 8.38 1.20
C ARG A 2 2.44 9.67 1.81
N GLN A 3 2.31 10.72 1.00
CA GLN A 3 1.78 12.01 1.47
C GLN A 3 0.35 11.89 2.03
N ILE A 4 -0.52 11.14 1.37
CA ILE A 4 -1.91 10.95 1.81
C ILE A 4 -1.95 10.19 3.14
N ALA A 5 -1.17 9.11 3.26
CA ALA A 5 -1.09 8.33 4.50
C ALA A 5 -0.58 9.20 5.65
N GLN A 6 0.47 10.00 5.43
CA GLN A 6 0.99 10.92 6.45
C GLN A 6 -0.08 11.92 6.88
N GLN A 7 -0.74 12.59 5.93
CA GLN A 7 -1.80 13.55 6.23
C GLN A 7 -2.97 12.91 7.00
N MET A 8 -3.34 11.66 6.66
CA MET A 8 -4.39 10.93 7.37
C MET A 8 -3.96 10.54 8.78
N VAL A 9 -2.70 10.12 8.99
CA VAL A 9 -2.17 9.83 10.32
C VAL A 9 -2.12 11.10 11.17
N ASP A 10 -1.63 12.21 10.62
CA ASP A 10 -1.49 13.48 11.34
C ASP A 10 -2.86 14.05 11.76
N ALA A 11 -3.89 13.83 10.95
CA ALA A 11 -5.23 14.35 11.20
C ALA A 11 -6.14 13.40 11.99
N ARG A 12 -5.70 12.16 12.30
CA ARG A 12 -6.60 11.16 12.90
C ARG A 12 -6.97 11.53 14.34
N PRO A 13 -8.25 11.42 14.73
CA PRO A 13 -8.64 11.46 16.14
C PRO A 13 -8.01 10.30 16.92
N GLU A 14 -7.89 10.48 18.24
CA GLU A 14 -7.45 9.42 19.13
C GLU A 14 -8.37 8.18 19.02
N GLY A 15 -7.78 6.99 19.03
CA GLY A 15 -8.52 5.73 18.92
C GLY A 15 -8.97 5.36 17.50
N VAL A 16 -8.71 6.18 16.48
CA VAL A 16 -9.05 5.86 15.08
C VAL A 16 -7.89 5.16 14.39
N PHE A 17 -8.15 3.98 13.81
CA PHE A 17 -7.17 3.25 13.01
C PHE A 17 -7.16 3.69 11.55
N ILE A 18 -5.97 3.71 10.97
CA ILE A 18 -5.75 3.99 9.55
C ILE A 18 -5.40 2.69 8.83
N ILE A 19 -6.04 2.47 7.68
CA ILE A 19 -5.82 1.34 6.80
C ILE A 19 -5.37 1.88 5.45
N THR A 20 -4.34 1.27 4.84
CA THR A 20 -3.96 1.59 3.46
C THR A 20 -3.92 0.34 2.59
N GLN A 21 -4.50 0.44 1.39
CA GLN A 21 -4.55 -0.64 0.40
C GLN A 21 -4.21 -0.07 -0.98
N SER A 22 -2.92 0.12 -1.24
CA SER A 22 -2.48 0.68 -2.53
C SER A 22 -2.64 -0.33 -3.66
N ASN A 23 -2.91 0.16 -4.87
CA ASN A 23 -2.68 -0.62 -6.10
C ASN A 23 -1.18 -0.95 -6.22
N SER A 24 -0.87 -1.98 -7.02
CA SER A 24 0.51 -2.36 -7.40
C SER A 24 1.06 -1.38 -8.45
N GLY A 25 1.41 -0.18 -7.98
CA GLY A 25 1.81 0.92 -8.86
C GLY A 25 0.61 1.69 -9.45
N LEU A 26 0.92 2.72 -10.23
CA LEU A 26 -0.11 3.52 -10.90
C LEU A 26 -0.68 2.76 -12.09
N PRO A 27 -2.01 2.75 -12.26
CA PRO A 27 -2.65 2.11 -13.41
C PRO A 27 -2.18 2.78 -14.70
N LYS A 28 -1.80 1.96 -15.68
CA LYS A 28 -1.53 2.38 -17.05
C LYS A 28 -2.62 1.83 -17.96
N LEU A 29 -3.22 2.67 -18.79
CA LEU A 29 -4.16 2.21 -19.81
C LEU A 29 -3.36 1.65 -21.00
N VAL A 30 -3.53 0.36 -21.29
CA VAL A 30 -2.92 -0.32 -22.43
C VAL A 30 -4.06 -0.94 -23.26
N GLY A 31 -4.33 -0.33 -24.42
CA GLY A 31 -5.53 -0.61 -25.19
C GLY A 31 -6.79 -0.20 -24.42
N ASP A 32 -7.62 -1.17 -24.10
CA ASP A 32 -8.87 -1.04 -23.32
C ASP A 32 -8.75 -1.58 -21.89
N THR A 33 -7.54 -1.94 -21.44
CA THR A 33 -7.32 -2.54 -20.11
C THR A 33 -6.37 -1.71 -19.24
N PHE A 34 -6.61 -1.74 -17.91
CA PHE A 34 -5.68 -1.18 -16.94
C PHE A 34 -4.63 -2.22 -16.54
N MET A 35 -3.37 -1.93 -16.85
CA MET A 35 -2.21 -2.68 -16.41
C MET A 35 -1.55 -2.03 -15.19
N TYR A 36 -1.01 -2.87 -14.32
CA TYR A 36 -0.32 -2.49 -13.10
C TYR A 36 1.05 -3.18 -13.10
N GLU A 37 2.10 -2.42 -12.85
CA GLU A 37 3.49 -2.88 -13.02
C GLU A 37 4.29 -2.84 -11.71
N GLY A 38 3.66 -2.44 -10.60
CA GLY A 38 4.31 -2.48 -9.31
C GLY A 38 4.64 -3.91 -8.91
N THR A 39 5.85 -4.10 -8.40
CA THR A 39 6.38 -5.41 -8.04
C THR A 39 6.13 -5.76 -6.57
N PRO A 40 6.22 -7.05 -6.17
CA PRO A 40 6.15 -7.43 -4.77
C PRO A 40 7.16 -6.71 -3.88
N ASP A 41 8.39 -6.52 -4.36
CA ASP A 41 9.47 -5.86 -3.60
C ASP A 41 9.19 -4.37 -3.39
N GLU A 42 8.68 -3.67 -4.41
CA GLU A 42 8.26 -2.27 -4.27
C GLU A 42 7.09 -2.13 -3.28
N MET A 43 6.15 -3.07 -3.29
CA MET A 43 5.03 -3.08 -2.35
C MET A 43 5.47 -3.42 -0.92
N ALA A 44 6.50 -4.24 -0.74
CA ALA A 44 7.12 -4.50 0.55
C ALA A 44 7.79 -3.25 1.13
N ILE A 45 8.55 -2.50 0.31
CA ILE A 45 9.15 -1.22 0.72
C ILE A 45 8.06 -0.23 1.13
N TYR A 46 7.01 -0.10 0.31
CA TYR A 46 5.85 0.73 0.63
C TYR A 46 5.23 0.33 1.98
N ALA A 47 5.05 -0.96 2.24
CA ALA A 47 4.43 -1.42 3.48
C ALA A 47 5.26 -1.10 4.72
N ALA A 48 6.58 -1.26 4.65
CA ALA A 48 7.50 -0.88 5.72
C ALA A 48 7.40 0.60 6.05
N GLU A 49 7.33 1.47 5.03
CA GLU A 49 7.13 2.91 5.22
C GLU A 49 5.76 3.23 5.85
N MET A 50 4.68 2.57 5.42
CA MET A 50 3.35 2.81 5.99
C MET A 50 3.31 2.41 7.47
N LYS A 51 3.90 1.27 7.84
CA LYS A 51 4.05 0.85 9.24
C LYS A 51 4.84 1.89 10.04
N ALA A 52 5.95 2.39 9.50
CA ALA A 52 6.77 3.42 10.15
C ALA A 52 6.01 4.76 10.33
N MET A 53 5.11 5.11 9.40
CA MET A 53 4.25 6.29 9.51
C MET A 53 3.11 6.12 10.54
N GLY A 54 2.90 4.93 11.11
CA GLY A 54 1.83 4.68 12.08
C GLY A 54 0.49 4.24 11.49
N VAL A 55 0.50 3.76 10.24
CA VAL A 55 -0.65 3.04 9.65
C VAL A 55 -0.83 1.71 10.38
N ASN A 56 -2.08 1.37 10.71
CA ASN A 56 -2.41 0.21 11.55
C ASN A 56 -2.54 -1.08 10.73
N ILE A 57 -3.08 -0.97 9.52
CA ILE A 57 -3.27 -2.12 8.62
C ILE A 57 -2.76 -1.73 7.23
N VAL A 58 -1.88 -2.57 6.68
CA VAL A 58 -1.38 -2.44 5.31
C VAL A 58 -1.83 -3.63 4.50
N GLY A 59 -2.51 -3.37 3.39
CA GLY A 59 -2.88 -4.37 2.40
C GLY A 59 -2.58 -3.90 0.99
N SER A 60 -3.19 -4.56 0.02
CA SER A 60 -3.00 -4.30 -1.40
C SER A 60 -4.34 -4.35 -2.15
N CYS A 61 -4.44 -3.61 -3.25
CA CYS A 61 -5.66 -3.49 -4.07
C CYS A 61 -5.41 -3.95 -5.51
N CYS A 62 -5.82 -3.19 -6.53
CA CYS A 62 -5.77 -3.61 -7.93
C CYS A 62 -4.35 -3.96 -8.42
N GLY A 63 -4.29 -4.96 -9.31
CA GLY A 63 -3.06 -5.53 -9.85
C GLY A 63 -2.26 -6.41 -8.88
N SER A 64 -2.67 -6.49 -7.61
CA SER A 64 -1.91 -7.19 -6.59
C SER A 64 -2.07 -8.71 -6.64
N THR A 65 -0.94 -9.35 -6.46
CA THR A 65 -0.62 -10.78 -6.31
C THR A 65 -0.87 -11.43 -4.95
N PRO A 66 -1.08 -12.76 -4.78
CA PRO A 66 -0.67 -13.41 -3.54
C PRO A 66 0.82 -13.18 -3.19
N ALA A 67 1.69 -13.08 -4.21
CA ALA A 67 3.11 -12.76 -4.02
C ALA A 67 3.32 -11.36 -3.40
N HIS A 68 2.47 -10.39 -3.77
CA HIS A 68 2.52 -9.05 -3.20
C HIS A 68 2.11 -9.06 -1.73
N THR A 69 1.01 -9.75 -1.40
CA THR A 69 0.56 -9.91 -0.01
C THR A 69 1.61 -10.58 0.86
N GLN A 70 2.29 -11.61 0.33
CA GLN A 70 3.38 -12.29 1.05
C GLN A 70 4.56 -11.36 1.31
N ALA A 71 4.97 -10.57 0.30
CA ALA A 71 6.06 -9.60 0.45
C ALA A 71 5.71 -8.48 1.45
N ILE A 72 4.47 -7.95 1.39
CA ILE A 72 3.96 -6.99 2.37
C ILE A 72 4.02 -7.57 3.78
N ALA A 73 3.47 -8.78 3.99
CA ALA A 73 3.45 -9.42 5.30
C ALA A 73 4.85 -9.66 5.84
N ALA A 74 5.79 -10.13 5.01
CA ALA A 74 7.18 -10.34 5.40
C ALA A 74 7.89 -9.05 5.81
N ALA A 75 7.60 -7.93 5.14
CA ALA A 75 8.24 -6.64 5.42
C ALA A 75 7.75 -5.96 6.71
N ILE A 76 6.55 -6.30 7.20
CA ILE A 76 5.92 -5.65 8.35
C ILE A 76 5.67 -6.60 9.53
N ALA A 77 6.15 -7.84 9.47
CA ALA A 77 6.17 -8.76 10.59
C ALA A 77 6.96 -8.20 11.79
#